data_AF-A0A7V9PHE7-F1
#
_entry.id   AF-A0A7V9PHE7-F1
#
_cell.length_a   1.000
_cell.length_b   1.000
_cell.length_c   1.000
_cell.angle_alpha   90.00
_cell.angle_beta   90.00
_cell.angle_gamma   90.00
#
_symmetry.space_group_name_H-M   'P 1'
#
loop_
_entity.id
_entity.type
_entity.pdbx_description
1 polymer ?
#
loop_
_entity_poly.entity_id
_entity_poly.type
_entity_poly.pdbx_seq_one_letter_code
_entity_poly.pdbx_strand_id
1 'polypeptide(L)'
;ITQGKGDGSVIIVIATDAPVSDRNLRRLAARAMMGLGRTGSTASNGSGDYVIAFSTAAQVRRAFGARRLTTTELGNDDMSPLFGAVVEATEEAIYNSLFMATTVRARGATVEAIPLDRVREVLGKYRVSER
;
A
#
# COMPACT_ATOMS: atom_id res chain seq x y z
N ILE A 1 -23.29 9.71 19.00
CA ILE A 1 -22.26 9.47 17.95
C ILE A 1 -22.50 8.07 17.41
N THR A 2 -23.35 7.93 16.38
CA THR A 2 -23.62 6.65 15.72
C THR A 2 -22.79 6.59 14.45
N GLN A 3 -21.49 6.30 14.57
CA GLN A 3 -20.77 5.73 13.43
C GLN A 3 -21.13 4.25 13.37
N GLY A 4 -21.54 3.79 12.17
CA GLY A 4 -21.67 2.36 11.91
C GLY A 4 -20.37 1.64 12.29
N LYS A 5 -20.48 0.42 12.81
CA LYS A 5 -19.34 -0.41 13.23
C LYS A 5 -18.23 -0.34 12.18
N GLY A 6 -17.10 0.24 12.57
CA GLY A 6 -15.94 0.49 11.71
C GLY A 6 -15.16 -0.77 11.41
N ASP A 7 -15.77 -1.71 10.71
CA ASP A 7 -15.12 -2.97 10.29
C ASP A 7 -14.52 -2.81 8.89
N GLY A 8 -13.54 -1.90 8.76
CA GLY A 8 -12.71 -1.76 7.57
C GLY A 8 -11.59 -2.81 7.55
N SER A 9 -10.93 -2.99 6.41
CA SER A 9 -9.64 -3.69 6.37
C SER A 9 -8.90 -3.35 5.08
N VAL A 10 -7.58 -3.41 5.13
CA VAL A 10 -6.73 -3.33 3.94
C VAL A 10 -5.54 -4.27 4.10
N ILE A 11 -5.26 -5.03 3.04
CA ILE A 11 -4.04 -5.85 2.94
C ILE A 11 -3.18 -5.25 1.86
N ILE A 12 -1.96 -4.87 2.21
CA ILE A 12 -0.99 -4.27 1.32
C ILE A 12 0.14 -5.28 1.10
N VAL A 13 0.44 -5.56 -0.17
CA VAL A 13 1.55 -6.44 -0.54
C VAL A 13 2.58 -5.63 -1.31
N ILE A 14 3.80 -5.58 -0.79
CA ILE A 14 4.94 -4.88 -1.38
C ILE A 14 5.90 -5.91 -1.97
N ALA A 15 6.16 -5.80 -3.26
CA ALA A 15 7.16 -6.59 -3.98
C ALA A 15 8.26 -5.66 -4.49
N THR A 16 9.52 -6.08 -4.35
CA THR A 16 10.67 -5.35 -4.92
C THR A 16 11.70 -6.32 -5.48
N ASP A 17 12.38 -5.93 -6.53
CA ASP A 17 13.54 -6.63 -7.09
C ASP A 17 14.88 -6.12 -6.51
N ALA A 18 14.84 -5.13 -5.62
CA ALA A 18 16.01 -4.68 -4.88
C ALA A 18 16.47 -5.77 -3.88
N PRO A 19 17.79 -5.98 -3.70
CA PRO A 19 18.31 -6.96 -2.75
C PRO A 19 18.19 -6.42 -1.33
N VAL A 20 17.06 -6.69 -0.68
CA VAL A 20 16.72 -6.15 0.65
C VAL A 20 16.67 -7.25 1.69
N SER A 21 17.29 -7.00 2.84
CA SER A 21 17.30 -7.89 4.00
C SER A 21 15.93 -8.03 4.66
N ASP A 22 15.69 -9.08 5.46
CA ASP A 22 14.42 -9.26 6.17
C ASP A 22 14.11 -8.10 7.13
N ARG A 23 15.14 -7.57 7.79
CA ARG A 23 15.02 -6.38 8.65
C ARG A 23 14.59 -5.16 7.84
N ASN A 24 15.19 -4.93 6.68
CA ASN A 24 14.87 -3.79 5.84
C ASN A 24 13.52 -3.96 5.12
N LEU A 25 13.09 -5.20 4.81
CA LEU A 25 11.74 -5.48 4.32
C LEU A 25 10.66 -5.14 5.36
N ARG A 26 10.89 -5.42 6.65
CA ARG A 26 10.00 -4.94 7.74
C ARG A 26 9.93 -3.42 7.77
N ARG A 27 11.06 -2.73 7.52
CA ARG A 27 11.08 -1.28 7.40
C ARG A 27 10.25 -0.84 6.19
N LEU A 28 10.42 -1.43 5.01
CA LEU A 28 9.58 -1.15 3.83
C LEU A 28 8.10 -1.31 4.15
N ALA A 29 7.70 -2.45 4.72
CA ALA A 29 6.30 -2.72 5.07
C ALA A 29 5.70 -1.62 5.95
N ALA A 30 6.45 -1.11 6.94
CA ALA A 30 5.99 -0.02 7.79
C ALA A 30 5.74 1.31 7.02
N ARG A 31 6.38 1.53 5.86
CA ARG A 31 6.20 2.76 5.07
C ARG A 31 4.90 2.75 4.28
N ALA A 32 4.37 1.57 3.97
CA ALA A 32 3.06 1.47 3.34
C ALA A 32 1.96 2.12 4.20
N MET A 33 2.08 2.05 5.54
CA MET A 33 1.13 2.72 6.45
C MET A 33 1.14 4.25 6.29
N MET A 34 2.26 4.86 5.90
CA MET A 34 2.30 6.29 5.59
C MET A 34 1.55 6.60 4.29
N GLY A 35 1.66 5.74 3.27
CA GLY A 35 0.87 5.85 2.04
C GLY A 35 -0.62 5.71 2.30
N LEU A 36 -1.03 4.74 3.11
CA LEU A 36 -2.41 4.57 3.59
C LEU A 36 -2.91 5.80 4.38
N GLY A 37 -2.05 6.41 5.19
CA GLY A 37 -2.39 7.65 5.90
C GLY A 37 -2.65 8.83 4.96
N ARG A 38 -1.91 8.94 3.85
CA ARG A 38 -2.11 10.00 2.85
C ARG A 38 -3.44 9.92 2.13
N THR A 39 -4.03 8.73 2.03
CA THR A 39 -5.38 8.55 1.47
C THR A 39 -6.50 8.83 2.48
N GLY A 40 -6.16 9.32 3.68
CA GLY A 40 -7.12 9.73 4.71
C GLY A 40 -7.52 8.64 5.72
N SER A 41 -6.87 7.47 5.71
CA SER A 41 -7.12 6.44 6.72
C SER A 41 -6.56 6.83 8.08
N THR A 42 -7.30 6.52 9.14
CA THR A 42 -6.88 6.70 10.54
C THR A 42 -6.55 5.38 11.24
N ALA A 43 -6.56 4.25 10.52
CA ALA A 43 -6.40 2.90 11.08
C ALA A 43 -7.32 2.69 12.31
N SER A 44 -8.63 2.86 12.10
CA SER A 44 -9.63 2.81 13.17
C SER A 44 -9.60 1.47 13.92
N ASN A 45 -10.13 1.43 15.15
CA ASN A 45 -10.04 0.25 16.02
C ASN A 45 -10.58 -1.07 15.40
N GLY A 46 -11.59 -1.00 14.52
CA GLY A 46 -12.11 -2.19 13.83
C GLY A 46 -11.41 -2.47 12.50
N SER A 47 -10.38 -1.71 12.12
CA SER A 47 -9.66 -1.88 10.87
C SER A 47 -8.60 -2.97 10.97
N GLY A 48 -8.70 -4.00 10.13
CA GLY A 48 -7.65 -5.01 9.95
C GLY A 48 -6.62 -4.59 8.90
N ASP A 49 -5.60 -3.82 9.30
CA ASP A 49 -4.61 -3.28 8.36
C ASP A 49 -3.29 -4.06 8.42
N TYR A 50 -2.96 -4.79 7.35
CA TYR A 50 -1.79 -5.66 7.30
C TYR A 50 -0.89 -5.36 6.10
N VAL A 51 0.42 -5.43 6.30
CA VAL A 51 1.40 -5.25 5.24
C VAL A 51 2.37 -6.42 5.18
N ILE A 52 2.59 -6.95 3.98
CA ILE A 52 3.61 -7.97 3.71
C ILE A 52 4.57 -7.39 2.67
N ALA A 53 5.87 -7.46 2.93
CA ALA A 53 6.90 -7.04 1.99
C ALA A 53 7.87 -8.19 1.69
N PHE A 54 8.21 -8.38 0.42
CA PHE A 54 9.19 -9.37 -0.01
C PHE A 54 10.10 -8.85 -1.14
N SER A 55 11.30 -9.43 -1.22
CA SER A 55 12.24 -9.20 -2.32
C SER A 55 12.30 -10.41 -3.25
N THR A 56 12.33 -10.17 -4.56
CA THR A 56 12.52 -11.19 -5.61
C THR A 56 13.99 -11.36 -6.00
N ALA A 57 14.88 -10.51 -5.49
CA ALA A 57 16.29 -10.46 -5.84
C ALA A 57 17.02 -11.75 -5.46
N ALA A 58 17.77 -12.32 -6.41
CA ALA A 58 18.46 -13.60 -6.22
C ALA A 58 19.48 -13.58 -5.07
N GLN A 59 20.10 -12.43 -4.83
CA GLN A 59 21.16 -12.20 -3.85
C GLN A 59 20.70 -12.33 -2.39
N VAL A 60 19.39 -12.24 -2.14
CA VAL A 60 18.79 -12.35 -0.79
C VAL A 60 17.83 -13.53 -0.67
N ARG A 61 17.75 -14.41 -1.69
CA ARG A 61 16.92 -15.61 -1.64
C ARG A 61 17.41 -16.56 -0.55
N ARG A 62 16.45 -17.13 0.18
CA ARG A 62 16.72 -18.10 1.24
C ARG A 62 16.35 -19.50 0.75
N ALA A 63 17.36 -20.35 0.58
CA ALA A 63 17.13 -21.76 0.28
C ALA A 63 16.56 -22.48 1.51
N PHE A 64 15.54 -23.31 1.29
CA PHE A 64 14.97 -24.13 2.35
C PHE A 64 16.02 -25.08 2.94
N GLY A 65 16.12 -25.16 4.27
CA GLY A 65 17.08 -26.02 4.95
C GLY A 65 18.54 -25.52 4.93
N ALA A 66 18.81 -24.31 4.44
CA ALA A 66 20.15 -23.74 4.46
C ALA A 66 20.67 -23.59 5.90
N ARG A 67 21.82 -24.21 6.20
CA ARG A 67 22.49 -24.08 7.52
C ARG A 67 23.18 -22.73 7.73
N ARG A 68 23.51 -22.04 6.63
CA ARG A 68 24.12 -20.71 6.61
C ARG A 68 23.58 -19.95 5.41
N LEU A 69 23.38 -18.64 5.57
CA LEU A 69 23.04 -17.72 4.49
C LEU A 69 24.22 -16.79 4.24
N THR A 70 24.56 -16.59 2.98
CA THR A 70 25.47 -15.54 2.53
C THR A 70 24.68 -14.70 1.55
N THR A 71 24.37 -13.46 1.92
CA THR A 71 23.56 -12.54 1.12
C THR A 71 24.39 -11.31 0.75
N THR A 72 24.06 -10.71 -0.37
CA THR A 72 24.52 -9.37 -0.74
C THR A 72 23.29 -8.49 -0.83
N GLU A 73 23.23 -7.45 -0.01
CA GLU A 73 22.03 -6.63 0.21
C GLU A 73 22.37 -5.15 0.27
N LEU A 74 21.37 -4.31 0.05
CA LEU A 74 21.51 -2.85 0.11
C LEU A 74 21.89 -2.39 1.51
N GLY A 75 22.82 -1.42 1.56
CA GLY A 75 23.15 -0.69 2.77
C GLY A 75 21.97 0.14 3.27
N ASN A 76 21.98 0.49 4.56
CA ASN A 76 20.88 1.23 5.16
C ASN A 76 20.69 2.63 4.55
N ASP A 77 21.78 3.26 4.08
CA ASP A 77 21.76 4.62 3.54
C ASP A 77 21.05 4.69 2.19
N ASP A 78 21.07 3.59 1.43
CA ASP A 78 20.41 3.47 0.12
C ASP A 78 18.92 3.07 0.22
N MET A 79 18.37 2.96 1.43
CA MET A 79 16.97 2.56 1.63
C MET A 79 15.98 3.70 1.41
N SER A 80 16.41 4.95 1.51
CA SER A 80 15.52 6.12 1.48
C SER A 80 14.70 6.23 0.17
N PRO A 81 15.26 5.99 -1.03
CA PRO A 81 14.48 5.97 -2.26
C PRO A 81 13.41 4.87 -2.26
N LEU A 82 13.71 3.68 -1.75
CA LEU A 82 12.73 2.59 -1.65
C LEU A 82 11.60 2.91 -0.66
N PHE A 83 11.90 3.65 0.41
CA PHE A 83 10.87 4.12 1.33
C PHE A 83 9.90 5.09 0.66
N GLY A 84 10.42 6.08 -0.09
CA GLY A 84 9.57 7.00 -0.86
C GLY A 84 8.70 6.25 -1.87
N ALA A 85 9.32 5.35 -2.65
CA ALA A 85 8.61 4.55 -3.64
C ALA A 85 7.49 3.70 -3.03
N VAL A 86 7.70 3.09 -1.85
CA VAL A 86 6.63 2.33 -1.17
C VAL A 86 5.48 3.24 -0.73
N VAL A 87 5.77 4.45 -0.22
CA VAL A 87 4.71 5.39 0.17
C VAL A 87 3.87 5.79 -1.04
N GLU A 88 4.53 6.20 -2.13
CA GLU A 88 3.87 6.64 -3.36
C GLU A 88 3.08 5.50 -4.02
N ALA A 89 3.69 4.33 -4.18
CA ALA A 89 3.03 3.17 -4.79
C ALA A 89 1.82 2.70 -3.96
N THR A 90 1.89 2.77 -2.63
CA THR A 90 0.76 2.40 -1.77
C THR A 90 -0.38 3.39 -1.92
N GLU A 91 -0.08 4.70 -1.88
CA GLU A 91 -1.06 5.77 -2.06
C GLU A 91 -1.78 5.63 -3.42
N GLU A 92 -1.01 5.46 -4.50
CA GLU A 92 -1.56 5.32 -5.84
C GLU A 92 -2.36 4.02 -6.01
N ALA A 93 -1.90 2.90 -5.45
CA ALA A 93 -2.63 1.62 -5.52
C ALA A 93 -4.01 1.70 -4.86
N ILE A 94 -4.14 2.43 -3.74
CA ILE A 94 -5.42 2.65 -3.07
C ILE A 94 -6.34 3.49 -3.97
N TYR A 95 -5.85 4.59 -4.54
CA TYR A 95 -6.66 5.39 -5.47
C TYR A 95 -7.09 4.58 -6.70
N ASN A 96 -6.18 3.80 -7.28
CA ASN A 96 -6.46 2.91 -8.40
C ASN A 96 -7.54 1.88 -8.05
N SER A 97 -7.54 1.34 -6.82
CA SER A 97 -8.60 0.41 -6.40
C SER A 97 -9.99 1.04 -6.43
N LEU A 98 -10.11 2.32 -6.06
CA LEU A 98 -11.37 3.06 -6.10
C LEU A 98 -11.76 3.43 -7.54
N PHE A 99 -10.80 3.87 -8.35
CA PHE A 99 -11.06 4.30 -9.73
C PHE A 99 -11.39 3.14 -10.67
N MET A 100 -10.88 1.94 -10.37
CA MET A 100 -11.16 0.72 -11.14
C MET A 100 -12.36 -0.06 -10.60
N ALA A 101 -12.86 0.26 -9.41
CA ALA A 101 -14.04 -0.38 -8.86
C ALA A 101 -15.28 -0.09 -9.71
N THR A 102 -16.14 -1.09 -9.84
CA THR A 102 -17.45 -0.98 -10.51
C THR A 102 -18.57 -1.05 -9.48
N THR A 103 -19.73 -0.46 -9.76
CA THR A 103 -20.91 -0.63 -8.89
C THR A 103 -21.27 -2.11 -8.78
N VAL A 104 -21.43 -2.59 -7.54
CA VAL A 104 -21.79 -3.99 -7.25
C VAL A 104 -23.10 -4.02 -6.47
N ARG A 105 -24.01 -4.91 -6.87
CA ARG A 105 -25.23 -5.23 -6.12
C ARG A 105 -25.17 -6.67 -5.62
N ALA A 106 -25.22 -6.86 -4.32
CA ALA A 106 -25.18 -8.17 -3.68
C ALA A 106 -25.87 -8.13 -2.31
N ARG A 107 -26.48 -9.26 -1.89
CA ARG A 107 -27.14 -9.41 -0.58
C ARG A 107 -28.11 -8.27 -0.21
N GLY A 108 -28.85 -7.76 -1.19
CA GLY A 108 -29.81 -6.66 -0.99
C GLY A 108 -29.19 -5.27 -0.81
N ALA A 109 -27.86 -5.15 -0.90
CA ALA A 109 -27.14 -3.89 -0.86
C ALA A 109 -26.57 -3.54 -2.24
N THR A 110 -26.40 -2.24 -2.50
CA THR A 110 -25.67 -1.72 -3.67
C THR A 110 -24.54 -0.85 -3.16
N VAL A 111 -23.31 -1.12 -3.62
CA VAL A 111 -22.13 -0.29 -3.36
C VAL A 111 -21.75 0.35 -4.68
N GLU A 112 -21.83 1.67 -4.73
CA GLU A 112 -21.57 2.45 -5.95
C GLU A 112 -20.06 2.63 -6.17
N ALA A 113 -19.64 2.56 -7.44
CA ALA A 113 -18.32 3.03 -7.83
C ALA A 113 -18.19 4.54 -7.61
N ILE A 114 -16.96 5.00 -7.40
CA ILE A 114 -16.71 6.45 -7.31
C ILE A 114 -16.98 7.12 -8.66
N PRO A 115 -17.79 8.19 -8.72
CA PRO A 115 -18.10 8.87 -9.98
C PRO A 115 -16.90 9.66 -10.50
N LEU A 116 -16.16 9.09 -11.46
CA LEU A 116 -14.90 9.66 -11.96
C LEU A 116 -15.05 11.09 -12.53
N ASP A 117 -16.18 11.42 -13.15
CA ASP A 117 -16.40 12.77 -13.67
C ASP A 117 -16.50 13.82 -12.55
N ARG A 118 -17.11 13.44 -11.42
CA ARG A 118 -17.15 14.30 -10.23
C ARG A 118 -15.78 14.42 -9.58
N VAL A 119 -14.99 13.35 -9.57
CA VAL A 119 -13.60 13.40 -9.10
C VAL A 119 -12.81 14.41 -9.94
N ARG A 120 -12.89 14.35 -11.27
CA ARG A 120 -12.22 15.31 -12.17
C ARG A 120 -12.66 16.75 -11.93
N GLU A 121 -13.95 17.00 -11.77
CA GLU A 121 -14.48 18.33 -11.44
C GLU A 121 -13.89 18.88 -10.14
N VAL A 122 -13.83 18.04 -9.10
CA VAL A 122 -13.24 18.42 -7.80
C VAL A 122 -11.75 18.69 -7.95
N LEU A 123 -11.00 17.82 -8.62
CA LEU A 123 -9.56 18.03 -8.85
C LEU A 123 -9.29 19.32 -9.63
N GLY A 124 -10.11 19.63 -10.64
CA GLY A 124 -10.03 20.88 -11.40
C GLY A 124 -10.34 22.12 -10.55
N LYS A 125 -11.36 22.04 -9.69
CA LYS A 125 -11.70 23.12 -8.73
C LYS A 125 -10.53 23.48 -7.81
N TYR A 126 -9.73 22.49 -7.40
CA TYR A 126 -8.56 22.69 -6.55
C TYR A 126 -7.24 22.83 -7.32
N ARG A 127 -7.28 22.92 -8.66
CA ARG A 127 -6.11 23.07 -9.55
C ARG A 127 -5.02 22.01 -9.34
N VAL A 128 -5.44 20.79 -9.00
CA VAL A 128 -4.51 19.67 -8.77
C VAL A 128 -3.84 19.22 -10.08
N SER A 129 -4.56 19.33 -11.20
CA SER A 129 -4.10 18.92 -12.54
C SER A 129 -3.29 19.96 -13.30
N GLU A 130 -3.02 21.13 -12.71
CA GLU A 130 -2.27 22.24 -13.34
C GLU A 130 -0.78 22.27 -12.96
N ARG A 131 -0.27 21.20 -12.33
CA ARG A 131 1.15 21.03 -11.98
C ARG A 131 1.87 20.09 -12.93
#